data_AF-A0A6M1ZNR5-F1
#
_entry.id   AF-A0A6M1ZNR5-F1
#
_cell.length_a   1.000
_cell.length_b   1.000
_cell.length_c   1.000
_cell.angle_alpha   90.00
_cell.angle_beta   90.00
_cell.angle_gamma   90.00
#
_symmetry.space_group_name_H-M   'P 1'
#
loop_
_entity.id
_entity.type
_entity.pdbx_description
1 polymer ?
#
loop_
_entity_poly.entity_id
_entity_poly.type
_entity_poly.pdbx_seq_one_letter_code
_entity_poly.pdbx_strand_id
1 'polypeptide(L)'
;MRISPQTITFSETEVIPWRQVRRVRMSGDKLRFDLIDGAVKELGDLSPHTIDLAFRTFDAYVRHHKEEESSEEGKGPQKKKQRY
;
A
#
# COMPACT_ATOMS: atom_id res chain seq x y z
N MET A 1 2.84 -9.60 -13.79
CA MET A 1 3.10 -9.00 -12.45
C MET A 1 3.22 -10.10 -11.41
N ARG A 2 4.14 -9.95 -10.46
CA ARG A 2 4.32 -10.86 -9.33
C ARG A 2 4.35 -10.06 -8.03
N ILE A 3 3.47 -10.38 -7.10
CA ILE A 3 3.48 -9.78 -5.76
C ILE A 3 4.20 -10.75 -4.83
N SER A 4 5.24 -10.27 -4.16
CA SER A 4 5.98 -11.00 -3.14
C SER A 4 5.85 -10.27 -1.80
N PRO A 5 6.09 -10.94 -0.65
CA PRO A 5 5.99 -10.32 0.67
C PRO A 5 6.86 -9.09 0.88
N GLN A 6 7.95 -8.94 0.10
CA GLN A 6 8.92 -7.86 0.25
C GLN A 6 8.95 -6.90 -0.95
N THR A 7 8.49 -7.33 -2.12
CA THR A 7 8.58 -6.58 -3.38
C THR A 7 7.38 -6.82 -4.28
N ILE A 8 7.10 -5.84 -5.14
CA ILE A 8 6.11 -5.90 -6.21
C ILE A 8 6.87 -5.83 -7.52
N THR A 9 6.71 -6.84 -8.37
CA THR A 9 7.28 -6.88 -9.71
C THR A 9 6.18 -6.52 -10.70
N PHE A 10 6.22 -5.29 -11.22
CA PHE A 10 5.29 -4.81 -12.25
C PHE A 10 5.62 -5.44 -13.60
N SER A 11 6.89 -5.41 -13.97
CA SER A 11 7.47 -5.92 -15.22
C SER A 11 8.80 -6.62 -14.94
N GLU A 12 9.38 -7.32 -15.92
CA GLU A 12 10.68 -8.02 -15.78
C GLU A 12 11.81 -7.10 -15.26
N THR A 13 11.73 -5.80 -15.59
CA THR A 13 12.71 -4.78 -15.20
C THR A 13 12.23 -3.87 -14.07
N GLU A 14 10.97 -3.96 -13.65
CA GLU A 14 10.38 -3.04 -12.68
C GLU A 14 9.99 -3.76 -11.40
N VAL A 15 10.88 -3.69 -10.41
CA VAL A 15 10.70 -4.26 -9.08
C VAL A 15 10.70 -3.13 -8.06
N ILE A 16 9.62 -3.02 -7.28
CA ILE A 16 9.43 -1.99 -6.27
C ILE A 16 9.32 -2.66 -4.91
N PRO A 17 10.23 -2.37 -3.96
CA PRO A 17 10.12 -2.92 -2.62
C PRO A 17 8.98 -2.24 -1.85
N TRP A 18 8.27 -2.99 -1.00
CA TRP A 18 7.16 -2.44 -0.20
C TRP A 18 7.61 -1.29 0.71
N ARG A 19 8.88 -1.29 1.14
CA ARG A 19 9.49 -0.18 1.88
C ARG A 19 9.49 1.16 1.17
N GLN A 20 9.37 1.17 -0.17
CA GLN A 20 9.24 2.39 -0.95
C GLN A 20 7.78 2.75 -1.22
N VAL A 21 6.84 1.87 -0.89
CA VAL A 21 5.40 2.09 -1.07
C VAL A 21 4.85 2.73 0.18
N ARG A 22 4.42 3.99 0.07
CA ARG A 22 3.79 4.72 1.15
C ARG A 22 2.35 4.26 1.38
N ARG A 23 1.61 4.01 0.29
CA ARG A 23 0.24 3.49 0.36
C ARG A 23 -0.21 2.83 -0.93
N VAL A 24 -1.16 1.91 -0.78
CA VAL A 24 -1.90 1.28 -1.89
C VAL A 24 -3.36 1.73 -1.82
N ARG A 25 -3.93 2.11 -2.96
CA ARG A 25 -5.34 2.50 -3.06
C ARG A 25 -5.91 2.20 -4.45
N MET A 26 -7.22 2.02 -4.51
CA MET A 26 -7.95 2.00 -5.77
C MET A 26 -8.18 3.45 -6.24
N SER A 27 -7.92 3.72 -7.52
CA SER A 27 -8.17 5.02 -8.16
C SER A 27 -8.94 4.78 -9.45
N GLY A 28 -10.27 4.75 -9.35
CA GLY A 28 -11.15 4.31 -10.44
C GLY A 28 -10.85 2.86 -10.81
N ASP A 29 -10.64 2.63 -12.11
CA ASP A 29 -10.29 1.33 -12.70
C ASP A 29 -8.79 1.03 -12.69
N LYS A 30 -8.05 1.55 -11.70
CA LYS A 30 -6.61 1.27 -11.54
C LYS A 30 -6.22 1.11 -10.09
N LEU A 31 -5.29 0.20 -9.84
CA LEU A 31 -4.64 0.05 -8.55
C LEU A 31 -3.42 0.96 -8.49
N ARG A 32 -3.41 1.89 -7.54
CA ARG A 32 -2.41 2.95 -7.42
C ARG A 32 -1.52 2.72 -6.20
N PHE A 33 -0.22 2.78 -6.42
CA PHE A 33 0.85 2.67 -5.46
C PHE A 33 1.55 4.02 -5.38
N ASP A 34 1.29 4.77 -4.30
CA ASP A 34 2.00 6.02 -4.06
C ASP A 34 3.31 5.68 -3.32
N LEU A 35 4.46 6.09 -3.88
CA LEU A 35 5.79 5.83 -3.33
C LEU A 35 6.23 6.94 -2.38
N ILE A 36 7.20 6.65 -1.51
CA ILE A 36 7.75 7.61 -0.54
C ILE A 36 8.48 8.76 -1.24
N ASP A 37 9.14 8.50 -2.36
CA ASP A 37 9.83 9.49 -3.20
C ASP A 37 8.87 10.45 -3.94
N GLY A 38 7.55 10.27 -3.80
CA GLY A 38 6.53 11.06 -4.49
C GLY A 38 6.17 10.53 -5.88
N ALA A 39 6.92 9.54 -6.39
CA ALA A 39 6.55 8.79 -7.57
C ALA A 39 5.25 7.99 -7.36
N VAL A 40 4.49 7.83 -8.43
CA VAL A 40 3.21 7.11 -8.42
C VAL A 40 3.27 6.01 -9.46
N LYS A 41 2.88 4.80 -9.07
CA LYS A 41 2.75 3.68 -9.98
C LYS A 41 1.30 3.24 -10.04
N GLU A 42 0.78 3.16 -11.26
CA GLU A 42 -0.58 2.74 -11.52
C GLU A 42 -0.55 1.42 -12.27
N LEU A 43 -1.41 0.52 -11.84
CA LEU A 43 -1.58 -0.80 -12.41
C LEU A 43 -3.00 -0.90 -12.98
N GLY A 44 -3.11 -1.25 -14.25
CA GLY A 44 -4.39 -1.50 -14.91
C GLY A 44 -4.93 -2.94 -14.72
N ASP A 45 -4.19 -3.81 -14.02
CA ASP A 45 -4.65 -5.16 -13.71
C ASP A 45 -5.66 -5.11 -12.55
N LEU A 46 -6.92 -5.27 -12.91
CA LEU A 46 -8.06 -5.27 -11.99
C LEU A 46 -8.53 -6.67 -11.64
N SER A 47 -7.69 -7.68 -11.83
CA SER A 47 -8.05 -9.03 -11.41
C SER A 47 -8.34 -8.99 -9.90
N PRO A 48 -9.50 -9.46 -9.43
CA PRO A 48 -9.87 -9.38 -8.02
C PRO A 48 -8.83 -10.06 -7.11
N HIS A 49 -8.19 -11.11 -7.62
CA HIS A 49 -7.06 -11.78 -6.97
C HIS A 49 -5.83 -10.87 -6.83
N THR A 50 -5.47 -10.10 -7.85
CA THR A 50 -4.35 -9.16 -7.82
C THR A 50 -4.59 -8.04 -6.82
N ILE A 51 -5.81 -7.49 -6.81
CA ILE A 51 -6.23 -6.45 -5.87
C ILE A 51 -6.14 -6.97 -4.44
N ASP A 52 -6.80 -8.09 -4.14
CA ASP A 52 -6.77 -8.70 -2.80
C ASP A 52 -5.34 -9.00 -2.35
N LEU A 53 -4.52 -9.59 -3.23
CA LEU A 53 -3.13 -9.92 -2.92
C LEU A 53 -2.29 -8.66 -2.65
N ALA A 54 -2.48 -7.58 -3.41
CA ALA A 54 -1.76 -6.33 -3.18
C ALA A 54 -2.12 -5.70 -1.84
N PHE A 55 -3.41 -5.62 -1.50
CA PHE A 55 -3.86 -5.08 -0.22
C PHE A 55 -3.42 -5.95 0.95
N ARG A 56 -3.57 -7.27 0.88
CA ARG A 56 -3.15 -8.19 1.94
C ARG A 56 -1.65 -8.17 2.17
N THR A 57 -0.87 -8.13 1.10
CA THR A 57 0.60 -8.11 1.22
C THR A 57 1.09 -6.76 1.77
N PHE A 58 0.49 -5.66 1.31
CA PHE A 58 0.78 -4.34 1.85
C PHE A 58 0.37 -4.22 3.32
N ASP A 59 -0.82 -4.70 3.69
CA ASP A 59 -1.30 -4.70 5.08
C ASP A 59 -0.42 -5.56 5.97
N ALA A 60 0.01 -6.73 5.52
CA ALA A 60 0.98 -7.55 6.25
C ALA A 60 2.32 -6.82 6.43
N TYR A 61 2.86 -6.21 5.36
CA TYR A 61 4.06 -5.40 5.43
C TYR A 61 3.92 -4.26 6.44
N VAL A 62 2.82 -3.51 6.37
CA VAL A 62 2.52 -2.42 7.30
C VAL A 62 2.38 -2.97 8.72
N ARG A 63 1.69 -4.07 8.97
CA ARG A 63 1.58 -4.62 10.34
C ARG A 63 2.95 -4.99 10.91
N HIS A 64 3.77 -5.69 10.13
CA HIS A 64 5.11 -6.09 10.56
C HIS A 64 6.05 -4.90 10.77
N HIS A 65 5.96 -3.84 9.95
CA HIS A 65 6.84 -2.67 10.06
C HIS A 65 6.28 -1.52 10.91
N LYS A 66 4.96 -1.46 11.11
CA LYS A 66 4.30 -0.45 11.95
C LYS A 66 4.29 -0.86 13.43
N GLU A 67 4.61 -2.10 13.75
CA GLU A 67 5.04 -2.45 15.12
C GLU A 67 6.40 -1.80 15.47
N GLU A 68 7.27 -1.52 14.49
CA GLU A 68 8.49 -0.72 14.70
C GLU A 68 8.21 0.80 14.71
N GLU A 69 7.29 1.29 13.85
CA GLU A 69 6.95 2.73 13.78
C GLU A 69 5.87 3.20 14.78
N SER A 70 5.14 2.32 15.48
CA SER A 70 4.12 2.76 16.47
C SER A 70 4.69 3.35 17.77
N SER A 71 6.00 3.62 17.83
CA SER A 71 6.55 4.54 18.84
C SER A 71 6.51 6.00 18.40
N GLU A 72 6.24 6.33 17.13
CA GLU A 72 6.09 7.71 16.67
C GLU A 72 4.83 7.92 15.81
N GLU A 73 4.07 8.96 16.13
CA GLU A 73 2.95 9.51 15.34
C GLU A 73 1.55 8.88 15.44
N GLY A 74 1.13 8.57 16.66
CA GLY A 74 -0.29 8.60 17.02
C GLY A 74 -0.84 10.04 17.13
N LYS A 75 -1.12 10.74 16.03
CA LYS A 75 -2.00 11.95 16.03
C LYS A 75 -2.72 12.19 14.69
N GLY A 76 -3.56 11.24 14.29
CA GLY A 76 -4.70 11.55 13.42
C GLY A 76 -5.90 11.96 14.30
N PRO A 77 -6.46 13.18 14.20
CA PRO A 77 -7.61 13.55 15.02
C PRO A 77 -8.83 12.75 14.57
N GLN A 78 -9.17 11.74 15.35
CA GLN A 78 -10.44 11.04 15.28
C GLN A 78 -11.52 12.04 15.69
N LYS A 79 -12.07 12.78 14.72
CA LYS A 79 -13.29 13.58 14.88
C LYS A 79 -14.43 12.63 15.25
N LYS A 80 -14.56 12.31 16.54
CA LYS A 80 -15.81 11.82 17.12
C LYS A 80 -16.84 12.92 16.90
N LYS A 81 -17.73 12.70 15.94
CA LYS A 81 -18.98 13.45 15.86
C LYS A 81 -19.75 13.18 17.15
N GLN A 82 -19.78 14.21 18.00
CA GLN A 82 -20.70 14.34 19.11
C GLN A 82 -22.13 14.25 18.56
N ARG A 83 -22.92 13.31 19.06
CA ARG A 83 -24.37 13.31 18.87
C ARG A 83 -25.02 12.91 20.20
N TYR A 84 -25.71 13.93 20.72
CA TYR A 84 -26.68 13.98 21.82
C TYR A 84 -26.14 13.80 23.23
#